data_AF-A0A930MAQ2-F1
#
_entry.id   AF-A0A930MAQ2-F1
#
_cell.length_a   1.000
_cell.length_b   1.000
_cell.length_c   1.000
_cell.angle_alpha   90.00
_cell.angle_beta   90.00
_cell.angle_gamma   90.00
#
_symmetry.space_group_name_H-M   'P 1'
#
loop_
_entity.id
_entity.type
_entity.pdbx_description
1 polymer ?
#
loop_
_entity_poly.entity_id
_entity_poly.type
_entity_poly.pdbx_seq_one_letter_code
_entity_poly.pdbx_strand_id
1 'polypeptide(L)'
;MAGKHPDRAISYPQTCYVASPNLELSSSAAVPSFNYEVAGRDLAPGKQDAAPISIIRGILSDAQIGVGFPAKYLADTTQFENYCIVNGVYFSPAYDSQKEAHELITALLEAANAAPVWSQGKLKIVPYGLAEQTANGATYTPPIAPLYDITHDDLVYTEGETPITIKPNLTTDRYNVQPVEILNRKNDYNVEPIKATDDADISQRGIRTADSIEMHFITEPDVATFAAQAILQRKLYIAAQYEFTLSWRHCLLDPMDVVTLTDEILGLDRHPVRILTIEEDEELTLKITAEDCPDGINSPTVYTTQAAQRPKMDYNSASPDINPPVLFEPPPQVAEAMTICMAASGKKNTWSGANIWASYDGNTYKRIGTIEQPARHGFLKEPLRHGYSHDTNNALLVDVSMSSAELLTATEEDADNHNTLCWVDGELIAYQNAELIAPYQYKLTNLRRGVYGTEIKAHPTDSKFVRVDDAVVRYKYRAEDVGKRFFLKFTSFNIFGNAEQSLADVEPYIFTIRGADAIEQPEFTVVQNGESLTVTLAMSINSTSNIYYKYELRYGSSWETGTLVDRFASNIYTFRAPGEGT
;
A
#
# COMPACT_ATOMS: atom_id res chain seq x y z
N MET A 1 -24.14 -25.68 7.68
CA MET A 1 -24.84 -25.03 8.81
C MET A 1 -26.21 -25.67 8.96
N ALA A 2 -26.60 -26.11 10.17
CA ALA A 2 -27.97 -26.54 10.44
C ALA A 2 -28.67 -25.41 11.20
N GLY A 3 -29.74 -24.84 10.62
CA GLY A 3 -30.52 -23.80 11.27
C GLY A 3 -31.27 -24.31 12.50
N LYS A 4 -31.69 -23.41 13.39
CA LYS A 4 -32.46 -23.73 14.61
C LYS A 4 -33.80 -24.45 14.35
N HIS A 5 -34.32 -24.39 13.11
CA HIS A 5 -35.58 -25.00 12.69
C HIS A 5 -35.40 -25.76 11.37
N PRO A 6 -34.71 -26.92 11.39
CA PRO A 6 -34.39 -27.68 10.18
C PRO A 6 -35.63 -28.26 9.48
N ASP A 7 -36.72 -28.45 10.21
CA ASP A 7 -38.04 -28.91 9.75
C ASP A 7 -38.77 -27.88 8.88
N ARG A 8 -38.38 -26.60 8.96
CA ARG A 8 -38.95 -25.49 8.17
C ARG A 8 -38.03 -25.02 7.06
N ALA A 9 -36.87 -25.65 6.90
CA ALA A 9 -35.91 -25.30 5.87
C ALA A 9 -36.46 -25.73 4.50
N ILE A 10 -36.94 -24.76 3.72
CA ILE A 10 -37.30 -24.99 2.33
C ILE A 10 -36.00 -24.98 1.52
N SER A 11 -35.63 -26.13 0.98
CA SER A 11 -34.47 -26.25 0.08
C SER A 11 -34.82 -25.63 -1.26
N TYR A 12 -34.30 -24.44 -1.54
CA TYR A 12 -34.27 -23.87 -2.88
C TYR A 12 -32.92 -24.25 -3.51
N PRO A 13 -32.87 -25.16 -4.51
CA PRO A 13 -31.63 -25.38 -5.25
C PRO A 13 -31.16 -24.05 -5.86
N GLN A 14 -29.84 -23.82 -5.91
CA GLN A 14 -29.22 -22.64 -6.53
C GLN A 14 -29.46 -21.29 -5.84
N THR A 15 -29.84 -21.26 -4.55
CA THR A 15 -29.83 -20.00 -3.78
C THR A 15 -28.59 -19.90 -2.90
N CYS A 16 -27.92 -18.75 -2.94
CA CYS A 16 -26.97 -18.36 -1.91
C CYS A 16 -27.69 -17.48 -0.89
N TYR A 17 -27.37 -17.64 0.39
CA TYR A 17 -27.88 -16.80 1.47
C TYR A 17 -26.72 -16.00 2.05
N VAL A 18 -26.86 -14.68 2.02
CA VAL A 18 -25.94 -13.76 2.69
C VAL A 18 -26.65 -13.21 3.92
N ALA A 19 -26.03 -13.36 5.09
CA ALA A 19 -26.49 -12.72 6.31
C ALA A 19 -25.35 -12.26 7.19
N SER A 20 -25.56 -11.09 7.77
CA SER A 20 -24.77 -10.58 8.87
C SER A 20 -25.71 -10.34 10.06
N PRO A 21 -25.56 -11.06 11.18
CA PRO A 21 -26.39 -10.86 12.36
C PRO A 21 -26.21 -9.48 13.00
N ASN A 22 -25.09 -8.81 12.69
CA ASN A 22 -24.76 -7.47 13.15
C ASN A 22 -24.77 -6.46 11.99
N LEU A 23 -25.57 -6.71 10.93
CA LEU A 23 -25.71 -5.75 9.85
C LEU A 23 -26.34 -4.47 10.40
N GLU A 24 -25.57 -3.38 10.41
CA GLU A 24 -26.07 -2.10 10.88
C GLU A 24 -27.11 -1.56 9.88
N LEU A 25 -28.37 -1.68 10.27
CA LEU A 25 -29.46 -0.99 9.60
C LEU A 25 -29.40 0.45 10.09
N SER A 26 -28.96 1.36 9.23
CA SER A 26 -28.97 2.80 9.52
C SER A 26 -30.35 3.27 10.00
N SER A 27 -30.45 4.49 10.54
CA SER A 27 -31.73 5.09 10.93
C SER A 27 -32.70 5.37 9.75
N SER A 28 -32.29 5.04 8.52
CA SER A 28 -33.12 5.09 7.32
C SER A 28 -34.03 3.87 7.20
N ALA A 29 -35.25 4.08 6.69
CA ALA A 29 -36.17 2.99 6.35
C ALA A 29 -35.77 2.20 5.08
N ALA A 30 -34.61 2.52 4.48
CA ALA A 30 -34.07 1.86 3.30
C ALA A 30 -32.92 0.90 3.65
N VAL A 31 -32.89 -0.26 3.00
CA VAL A 31 -31.75 -1.18 3.07
C VAL A 31 -30.58 -0.58 2.29
N PRO A 32 -29.35 -0.56 2.83
CA PRO A 32 -28.16 -0.11 2.09
C PRO A 32 -27.95 -0.93 0.81
N SER A 33 -27.37 -0.31 -0.22
CA SER A 33 -26.94 -1.04 -1.41
C SER A 33 -25.69 -1.85 -1.08
N PHE A 34 -25.69 -3.14 -1.42
CA PHE A 34 -24.55 -4.04 -1.22
C PHE A 34 -24.07 -4.55 -2.57
N ASN A 35 -22.75 -4.49 -2.79
CA ASN A 35 -22.09 -5.19 -3.88
C ASN A 35 -21.43 -6.43 -3.32
N TYR A 36 -21.52 -7.55 -4.05
CA TYR A 36 -20.94 -8.82 -3.67
C TYR A 36 -20.01 -9.31 -4.75
N GLU A 37 -18.82 -9.75 -4.36
CA GLU A 37 -17.93 -10.55 -5.19
C GLU A 37 -18.21 -12.03 -4.88
N VAL A 38 -18.49 -12.82 -5.90
CA VAL A 38 -18.79 -14.25 -5.75
C VAL A 38 -17.59 -15.06 -6.21
N ALA A 39 -17.04 -15.87 -5.31
CA ALA A 39 -16.00 -16.83 -5.65
C ALA A 39 -16.54 -17.89 -6.60
N GLY A 40 -15.92 -18.01 -7.78
CA GLY A 40 -16.27 -19.02 -8.77
C GLY A 40 -15.96 -20.45 -8.32
N ARG A 41 -16.48 -21.44 -9.05
CA ARG A 41 -16.27 -22.86 -8.77
C ARG A 41 -14.82 -23.32 -8.99
N ASP A 42 -14.18 -22.77 -10.02
CA ASP A 42 -12.94 -23.30 -10.60
C ASP A 42 -11.74 -22.33 -10.43
N LEU A 43 -11.62 -21.72 -9.24
CA LEU A 43 -10.54 -20.80 -8.91
C LEU A 43 -9.16 -21.47 -9.00
N ALA A 44 -8.22 -20.81 -9.68
CA ALA A 44 -6.85 -21.30 -9.74
C ALA A 44 -6.16 -21.17 -8.36
N PRO A 45 -5.26 -22.10 -7.98
CA PRO A 45 -4.59 -22.06 -6.68
C PRO A 45 -3.88 -20.73 -6.43
N GLY A 46 -4.23 -20.05 -5.32
CA GLY A 46 -3.64 -18.76 -4.94
C GLY A 46 -4.12 -17.57 -5.78
N LYS A 47 -5.17 -17.74 -6.59
CA LYS A 47 -5.80 -16.69 -7.41
C LYS A 47 -7.28 -16.52 -7.05
N GLN A 48 -7.84 -15.38 -7.41
CA GLN A 48 -9.28 -15.10 -7.36
C GLN A 48 -9.96 -15.33 -8.73
N ASP A 49 -9.20 -15.73 -9.74
CA ASP A 49 -9.61 -15.98 -11.12
C ASP A 49 -9.41 -17.45 -11.50
N ALA A 50 -10.10 -17.90 -12.53
CA ALA A 50 -10.01 -19.27 -13.05
C ALA A 50 -8.97 -19.39 -14.17
N ALA A 51 -8.40 -20.59 -14.31
CA ALA A 51 -7.55 -20.91 -15.45
C ALA A 51 -8.38 -20.93 -16.74
N PRO A 52 -7.89 -20.38 -17.87
CA PRO A 52 -8.65 -20.32 -19.13
C PRO A 52 -9.20 -21.67 -19.57
N ILE A 53 -8.41 -22.75 -19.43
CA ILE A 53 -8.88 -24.09 -19.81
C ILE A 53 -10.03 -24.59 -18.94
N SER A 54 -10.08 -24.23 -17.66
CA SER A 54 -11.16 -24.67 -16.76
C SER A 54 -12.48 -24.07 -17.20
N ILE A 55 -12.46 -22.80 -17.63
CA ILE A 55 -13.61 -22.11 -18.21
C ILE A 55 -14.01 -22.78 -19.52
N ILE A 56 -13.07 -23.03 -20.43
CA ILE A 56 -13.34 -23.66 -21.73
C ILE A 56 -13.94 -25.07 -21.54
N ARG A 57 -13.39 -25.88 -20.62
CA ARG A 57 -13.98 -27.20 -20.26
C ARG A 57 -15.39 -27.06 -19.68
N GLY A 58 -15.63 -26.01 -18.90
CA GLY A 58 -16.96 -25.64 -18.41
C GLY A 58 -17.96 -25.41 -19.54
N ILE A 59 -17.59 -24.55 -20.50
CA ILE A 59 -18.41 -24.23 -21.69
C ILE A 59 -18.64 -25.47 -22.57
N LEU A 60 -17.60 -26.29 -22.76
CA LEU A 60 -17.67 -27.45 -23.65
C LEU A 60 -18.46 -28.62 -23.03
N SER A 61 -18.11 -29.04 -21.82
CA SER A 61 -18.41 -30.39 -21.34
C SER A 61 -19.05 -30.46 -19.95
N ASP A 62 -19.30 -29.33 -19.28
CA ASP A 62 -19.99 -29.35 -17.99
C ASP A 62 -21.43 -29.89 -18.13
N ALA A 63 -21.84 -30.73 -17.19
CA ALA A 63 -23.15 -31.40 -17.25
C ALA A 63 -24.34 -30.45 -17.03
N GLN A 64 -24.14 -29.29 -16.41
CA GLN A 64 -25.18 -28.30 -16.11
C GLN A 64 -25.15 -27.11 -17.07
N ILE A 65 -23.96 -26.60 -17.39
CA ILE A 65 -23.81 -25.35 -18.15
C ILE A 65 -23.17 -25.53 -19.53
N GLY A 66 -22.62 -26.70 -19.83
CA GLY A 66 -21.87 -26.95 -21.06
C GLY A 66 -22.76 -27.30 -22.25
N VAL A 67 -22.20 -27.19 -23.46
CA VAL A 67 -22.89 -27.56 -24.72
C VAL A 67 -22.89 -29.07 -25.01
N GLY A 68 -22.39 -29.90 -24.10
CA GLY A 68 -22.36 -31.35 -24.26
C GLY A 68 -21.30 -31.85 -25.26
N PHE A 69 -20.24 -31.07 -25.49
CA PHE A 69 -19.11 -31.49 -26.33
C PHE A 69 -18.45 -32.74 -25.74
N PRO A 70 -18.26 -33.83 -26.52
CA PRO A 70 -17.68 -35.06 -26.01
C PRO A 70 -16.22 -34.88 -25.60
N ALA A 71 -15.92 -35.07 -24.32
CA ALA A 71 -14.56 -34.89 -23.76
C ALA A 71 -13.47 -35.71 -24.49
N LYS A 72 -13.83 -36.84 -25.09
CA LYS A 72 -12.90 -37.67 -25.91
C LYS A 72 -12.31 -36.94 -27.12
N TYR A 73 -12.99 -35.90 -27.60
CA TYR A 73 -12.54 -35.07 -28.72
C TYR A 73 -11.77 -33.83 -28.28
N LEU A 74 -11.58 -33.60 -26.97
CA LEU A 74 -10.64 -32.58 -26.49
C LEU A 74 -9.25 -33.22 -26.37
N ALA A 75 -8.24 -32.59 -26.96
CA ALA A 75 -6.85 -33.05 -26.86
C ALA A 75 -6.25 -32.77 -25.47
N ASP A 76 -5.00 -33.21 -25.26
CA ASP A 76 -4.23 -32.77 -24.09
C ASP A 76 -4.03 -31.25 -24.15
N THR A 77 -4.23 -30.59 -23.01
CA THR A 77 -4.16 -29.13 -22.89
C THR A 77 -3.02 -28.67 -22.00
N THR A 78 -2.16 -29.58 -21.55
CA THR A 78 -1.01 -29.28 -20.68
C THR A 78 -0.14 -28.16 -21.24
N GLN A 79 0.11 -28.14 -22.55
CA GLN A 79 0.89 -27.08 -23.20
C GLN A 79 0.22 -25.71 -23.09
N PHE A 80 -1.08 -25.62 -23.36
CA PHE A 80 -1.85 -24.38 -23.22
C PHE A 80 -1.95 -23.92 -21.75
N GLU A 81 -2.16 -24.87 -20.82
CA GLU A 81 -2.16 -24.61 -19.38
C GLU A 81 -0.85 -23.99 -18.93
N ASN A 82 0.29 -24.59 -19.30
CA ASN A 82 1.61 -24.07 -18.98
C ASN A 82 1.82 -22.69 -19.62
N TYR A 83 1.40 -22.48 -20.86
CA TYR A 83 1.48 -21.18 -21.53
C TYR A 83 0.73 -20.07 -20.78
N CYS A 84 -0.50 -20.35 -20.33
CA CYS A 84 -1.27 -19.40 -19.53
C CYS A 84 -0.61 -19.15 -18.16
N ILE A 85 -0.08 -20.19 -17.50
CA ILE A 85 0.58 -20.05 -16.19
C ILE A 85 1.83 -19.17 -16.30
N VAL A 86 2.73 -19.46 -17.25
CA VAL A 86 3.98 -18.68 -17.39
C VAL A 86 3.71 -17.22 -17.70
N ASN A 87 2.64 -16.93 -18.46
CA ASN A 87 2.22 -15.56 -18.79
C ASN A 87 1.26 -14.93 -17.76
N GLY A 88 0.88 -15.65 -16.71
CA GLY A 88 0.01 -15.12 -15.65
C GLY A 88 -1.44 -14.86 -16.09
N VAL A 89 -1.92 -15.55 -17.13
CA VAL A 89 -3.24 -15.34 -17.74
C VAL A 89 -4.31 -16.13 -16.99
N TYR A 90 -5.23 -15.42 -16.35
CA TYR A 90 -6.40 -15.96 -15.66
C TYR A 90 -7.62 -15.07 -15.91
N PHE A 91 -8.81 -15.65 -15.89
CA PHE A 91 -10.05 -14.95 -16.25
C PHE A 91 -11.16 -15.19 -15.21
N SER A 92 -12.11 -14.26 -15.13
CA SER A 92 -13.34 -14.32 -14.31
C SER A 92 -14.56 -13.90 -15.13
N PRO A 93 -15.00 -14.70 -16.11
CA PRO A 93 -16.19 -14.38 -16.87
C PRO A 93 -17.46 -14.49 -16.01
N ALA A 94 -18.37 -13.54 -16.19
CA ALA A 94 -19.76 -13.66 -15.78
C ALA A 94 -20.63 -13.75 -17.05
N TYR A 95 -21.23 -14.92 -17.29
CA TYR A 95 -22.13 -15.13 -18.42
C TYR A 95 -23.58 -14.88 -17.97
N ASP A 96 -24.03 -13.64 -18.10
CA ASP A 96 -25.37 -13.17 -17.72
C ASP A 96 -26.37 -13.13 -18.90
N SER A 97 -25.86 -13.41 -20.10
CA SER A 97 -26.60 -13.41 -21.36
C SER A 97 -26.22 -14.61 -22.21
N GLN A 98 -27.14 -15.06 -23.05
CA GLN A 98 -26.91 -16.20 -23.94
C GLN A 98 -26.04 -15.77 -25.14
N LYS A 99 -24.96 -16.51 -25.38
CA LYS A 99 -24.07 -16.37 -26.55
C LYS A 99 -23.71 -17.75 -27.08
N GLU A 100 -23.22 -17.81 -28.33
CA GLU A 100 -22.75 -19.07 -28.88
C GLU A 100 -21.44 -19.50 -28.20
N ALA A 101 -21.32 -20.79 -27.86
CA ALA A 101 -20.14 -21.30 -27.15
C ALA A 101 -18.83 -21.05 -27.92
N HIS A 102 -18.88 -21.09 -29.26
CA HIS A 102 -17.71 -20.85 -30.09
C HIS A 102 -17.23 -19.38 -30.01
N GLU A 103 -18.13 -18.41 -29.86
CA GLU A 103 -17.80 -17.00 -29.66
C GLU A 103 -17.13 -16.79 -28.30
N LEU A 104 -17.67 -17.41 -27.24
CA LEU A 104 -17.11 -17.33 -25.89
C LEU A 104 -15.69 -17.89 -25.85
N ILE A 105 -15.48 -19.07 -26.46
CA ILE A 105 -14.16 -19.71 -26.53
C ILE A 105 -13.20 -18.88 -27.37
N THR A 106 -13.65 -18.35 -28.52
CA THR A 106 -12.82 -17.49 -29.38
C THR A 106 -12.31 -16.28 -28.62
N ALA A 107 -13.17 -15.58 -27.86
CA ALA A 107 -12.77 -14.42 -27.07
C ALA A 107 -11.73 -14.77 -25.99
N LEU A 108 -11.89 -15.91 -25.30
CA LEU A 108 -10.93 -16.37 -24.29
C LEU A 108 -9.57 -16.73 -24.92
N LEU A 109 -9.58 -17.37 -26.09
CA LEU A 109 -8.37 -17.78 -26.80
C LEU A 109 -7.63 -16.60 -27.44
N GLU A 110 -8.36 -15.61 -27.97
CA GLU A 110 -7.78 -14.37 -28.47
C GLU A 110 -7.05 -13.61 -27.34
N ALA A 111 -7.69 -13.44 -26.18
CA ALA A 111 -7.06 -12.83 -25.02
C ALA A 111 -5.88 -13.64 -24.46
N ALA A 112 -5.93 -14.97 -24.59
CA ALA A 112 -4.85 -15.87 -24.17
C ALA A 112 -3.76 -16.08 -25.23
N ASN A 113 -3.81 -15.39 -26.38
CA ASN A 113 -2.87 -15.57 -27.50
C ASN A 113 -2.76 -17.05 -27.95
N ALA A 114 -3.89 -17.69 -28.21
CA ALA A 114 -3.98 -19.07 -28.67
C ALA A 114 -5.07 -19.26 -29.74
N ALA A 115 -5.05 -20.39 -30.43
CA ALA A 115 -6.05 -20.76 -31.43
C ALA A 115 -6.55 -22.19 -31.24
N PRO A 116 -7.83 -22.47 -31.56
CA PRO A 116 -8.34 -23.83 -31.64
C PRO A 116 -7.93 -24.48 -32.97
N VAL A 117 -7.40 -25.70 -32.92
CA VAL A 117 -6.99 -26.47 -34.11
C VAL A 117 -7.65 -27.84 -34.07
N TRP A 118 -8.29 -28.22 -35.17
CA TRP A 118 -8.81 -29.57 -35.33
C TRP A 118 -7.76 -30.45 -35.99
N SER A 119 -7.30 -31.48 -35.30
CA SER A 119 -6.27 -32.38 -35.79
C SER A 119 -6.37 -33.77 -35.15
N GLN A 120 -6.12 -34.82 -35.93
CA GLN A 120 -6.09 -36.21 -35.47
C GLN A 120 -7.34 -36.65 -34.68
N GLY A 121 -8.53 -36.24 -35.10
CA GLY A 121 -9.74 -36.63 -34.38
C GLY A 121 -10.04 -35.79 -33.13
N LYS A 122 -9.27 -34.72 -32.86
CA LYS A 122 -9.40 -33.93 -31.63
C LYS A 122 -9.25 -32.42 -31.86
N LEU A 123 -9.93 -31.66 -31.00
CA LEU A 123 -9.74 -30.23 -30.80
C LEU A 123 -8.52 -30.00 -29.90
N LYS A 124 -7.46 -29.46 -30.48
CA LYS A 124 -6.26 -28.95 -29.81
C LYS A 124 -6.41 -27.45 -29.55
N ILE A 125 -5.75 -26.94 -28.51
CA ILE A 125 -5.61 -25.50 -28.27
C ILE A 125 -4.12 -25.20 -28.34
N VAL A 126 -3.71 -24.38 -29.31
CA VAL A 126 -2.32 -24.13 -29.65
C VAL A 126 -1.99 -22.66 -29.36
N PRO A 127 -1.09 -22.37 -28.40
CA PRO A 127 -0.58 -21.01 -28.21
C PRO A 127 0.21 -20.53 -29.44
N TYR A 128 0.18 -19.23 -29.72
CA TYR A 128 0.99 -18.67 -30.80
C TYR A 128 2.49 -18.61 -30.46
N GLY A 129 2.86 -18.63 -29.17
CA GLY A 129 4.24 -18.46 -28.72
C GLY A 129 5.20 -19.56 -29.19
N LEU A 130 6.36 -19.14 -29.71
CA LEU A 130 7.39 -20.03 -30.29
C LEU A 130 8.69 -20.09 -29.47
N ALA A 131 8.75 -19.39 -28.33
CA ALA A 131 9.89 -19.41 -27.44
C ALA A 131 9.58 -20.20 -26.16
N GLU A 132 10.56 -20.94 -25.66
CA GLU A 132 10.48 -21.54 -24.32
C GLU A 132 10.43 -20.43 -23.26
N GLN A 133 9.52 -20.57 -22.30
CA GLN A 133 9.33 -19.62 -21.21
C GLN A 133 9.23 -20.37 -19.88
N THR A 134 9.90 -19.85 -18.85
CA THR A 134 9.79 -20.38 -17.48
C THR A 134 9.48 -19.23 -16.53
N ALA A 135 8.29 -19.27 -15.92
CA ALA A 135 7.82 -18.28 -14.96
C ALA A 135 6.64 -18.86 -14.15
N ASN A 136 6.29 -18.22 -13.02
CA ASN A 136 5.12 -18.58 -12.21
C ASN A 136 5.02 -20.07 -11.81
N GLY A 137 6.16 -20.75 -11.69
CA GLY A 137 6.22 -22.17 -11.29
C GLY A 137 5.92 -23.18 -12.40
N ALA A 138 5.84 -22.75 -13.66
CA ALA A 138 5.68 -23.64 -14.81
C ALA A 138 6.73 -23.35 -15.90
N THR A 139 6.88 -24.29 -16.84
CA THR A 139 7.67 -24.14 -18.06
C THR A 139 6.77 -24.44 -19.26
N TYR A 140 6.68 -23.49 -20.17
CA TYR A 140 6.06 -23.67 -21.48
C TYR A 140 7.15 -24.03 -22.49
N THR A 141 7.02 -25.20 -23.10
CA THR A 141 7.86 -25.63 -24.22
C THR A 141 6.99 -25.63 -25.50
N PRO A 142 7.29 -24.76 -26.48
CA PRO A 142 6.56 -24.70 -27.74
C PRO A 142 6.83 -25.94 -28.61
N PRO A 143 5.95 -26.25 -29.58
CA PRO A 143 6.26 -27.22 -30.62
C PRO A 143 7.50 -26.80 -31.43
N ILE A 144 8.18 -27.77 -32.05
CA ILE A 144 9.32 -27.50 -32.93
C ILE A 144 8.84 -26.65 -34.12
N ALA A 145 9.50 -25.53 -34.35
CA ALA A 145 9.24 -24.61 -35.45
C ALA A 145 10.58 -24.01 -35.96
N PRO A 146 10.79 -23.91 -37.28
CA PRO A 146 9.94 -24.43 -38.36
C PRO A 146 10.06 -25.96 -38.52
N LEU A 147 8.99 -26.61 -39.00
CA LEU A 147 8.96 -28.06 -39.24
C LEU A 147 9.61 -28.45 -40.58
N TYR A 148 9.36 -27.66 -41.61
CA TYR A 148 9.89 -27.88 -42.96
C TYR A 148 10.36 -26.57 -43.56
N ASP A 149 11.34 -26.68 -44.45
CA ASP A 149 11.68 -25.64 -45.41
C ASP A 149 11.08 -26.05 -46.75
N ILE A 150 10.03 -25.34 -47.17
CA ILE A 150 9.29 -25.57 -48.40
C ILE A 150 10.03 -24.86 -49.53
N THR A 151 10.56 -25.67 -50.44
CA THR A 151 11.27 -25.21 -51.63
C THR A 151 10.43 -25.41 -52.88
N HIS A 152 10.91 -24.94 -54.01
CA HIS A 152 10.24 -25.15 -55.30
C HIS A 152 9.97 -26.64 -55.62
N ASP A 153 10.82 -27.56 -55.14
CA ASP A 153 10.67 -29.01 -55.34
C ASP A 153 9.49 -29.62 -54.56
N ASP A 154 8.99 -28.90 -53.54
CA ASP A 154 7.90 -29.36 -52.67
C ASP A 154 6.52 -28.90 -53.16
N LEU A 155 6.48 -27.90 -54.04
CA LEU A 155 5.27 -27.23 -54.52
C LEU A 155 4.61 -27.99 -55.67
N VAL A 156 3.28 -28.03 -55.64
CA VAL A 156 2.45 -28.51 -56.75
C VAL A 156 1.85 -27.30 -57.45
N TYR A 157 2.19 -27.10 -58.71
CA TYR A 157 1.74 -25.95 -59.49
C TYR A 157 1.68 -26.29 -60.99
N THR A 158 0.88 -25.52 -61.73
CA THR A 158 0.83 -25.63 -63.20
C THR A 158 1.98 -24.83 -63.80
N GLU A 159 2.66 -25.40 -64.80
CA GLU A 159 3.73 -24.69 -65.52
C GLU A 159 3.19 -23.39 -66.14
N GLY A 160 3.79 -22.26 -65.77
CA GLY A 160 3.37 -20.91 -66.19
C GLY A 160 2.56 -20.13 -65.15
N GLU A 161 2.12 -20.77 -64.07
CA GLU A 161 1.51 -20.11 -62.90
C GLU A 161 2.55 -19.86 -61.80
N THR A 162 2.31 -18.86 -60.96
CA THR A 162 3.19 -18.57 -59.81
C THR A 162 2.93 -19.59 -58.70
N PRO A 163 3.92 -20.40 -58.28
CA PRO A 163 3.71 -21.46 -57.29
C PRO A 163 3.27 -20.97 -55.91
N ILE A 164 3.66 -19.74 -55.55
CA ILE A 164 3.29 -19.09 -54.29
C ILE A 164 2.61 -17.77 -54.62
N THR A 165 1.40 -17.57 -54.10
CA THR A 165 0.66 -16.32 -54.20
C THR A 165 0.74 -15.56 -52.88
N ILE A 166 1.27 -14.33 -52.92
CA ILE A 166 1.36 -13.45 -51.75
C ILE A 166 0.19 -12.45 -51.78
N LYS A 167 -0.59 -12.41 -50.70
CA LYS A 167 -1.69 -11.46 -50.48
C LYS A 167 -1.31 -10.50 -49.35
N PRO A 168 -0.72 -9.34 -49.65
CA PRO A 168 -0.35 -8.37 -48.62
C PRO A 168 -1.58 -7.76 -47.97
N ASN A 169 -1.54 -7.59 -46.65
CA ASN A 169 -2.53 -6.87 -45.88
C ASN A 169 -2.48 -5.37 -46.22
N LEU A 170 -3.65 -4.72 -46.24
CA LEU A 170 -3.71 -3.29 -46.46
C LEU A 170 -2.99 -2.56 -45.34
N THR A 171 -2.18 -1.56 -45.71
CA THR A 171 -1.45 -0.75 -44.73
C THR A 171 -2.37 0.04 -43.80
N THR A 172 -3.63 0.26 -44.20
CA THR A 172 -4.71 0.85 -43.39
C THR A 172 -5.15 -0.05 -42.25
N ASP A 173 -5.01 -1.36 -42.41
CA ASP A 173 -5.51 -2.37 -41.48
C ASP A 173 -4.42 -2.80 -40.48
N ARG A 174 -3.24 -2.18 -40.57
CA ARG A 174 -2.08 -2.37 -39.69
C ARG A 174 -2.04 -1.29 -38.60
N TYR A 175 -2.80 -1.55 -37.53
CA TYR A 175 -2.94 -0.69 -36.36
C TYR A 175 -1.70 -0.76 -35.45
N ASN A 176 -1.33 0.37 -34.84
CA ASN A 176 -0.21 0.49 -33.90
C ASN A 176 -0.66 0.94 -32.49
N VAL A 177 -1.97 1.01 -32.25
CA VAL A 177 -2.58 1.14 -30.93
C VAL A 177 -3.76 0.17 -30.83
N GLN A 178 -3.79 -0.69 -29.82
CA GLN A 178 -4.90 -1.61 -29.54
C GLN A 178 -5.51 -1.29 -28.17
N PRO A 179 -6.71 -0.70 -28.12
CA PRO A 179 -7.47 -0.55 -26.89
C PRO A 179 -8.24 -1.83 -26.55
N VAL A 180 -8.35 -2.14 -25.26
CA VAL A 180 -9.22 -3.16 -24.67
C VAL A 180 -9.93 -2.59 -23.47
N GLU A 181 -11.10 -3.11 -23.16
CA GLU A 181 -11.91 -2.69 -22.03
C GLU A 181 -12.11 -3.85 -21.04
N ILE A 182 -11.86 -3.61 -19.76
CA ILE A 182 -11.95 -4.63 -18.69
C ILE A 182 -12.83 -4.18 -17.53
N LEU A 183 -13.24 -5.12 -16.66
CA LEU A 183 -13.89 -4.81 -15.39
C LEU A 183 -12.87 -4.95 -14.25
N ASN A 184 -12.18 -3.87 -13.89
CA ASN A 184 -11.06 -3.98 -12.95
C ASN A 184 -11.54 -4.26 -11.51
N ARG A 185 -11.17 -5.44 -10.97
CA ARG A 185 -11.50 -5.86 -9.60
C ARG A 185 -11.02 -4.86 -8.55
N LYS A 186 -9.80 -4.34 -8.70
CA LYS A 186 -9.21 -3.34 -7.77
C LYS A 186 -9.94 -1.99 -7.83
N ASN A 187 -10.73 -1.77 -8.87
CA ASN A 187 -11.55 -0.58 -9.07
C ASN A 187 -13.05 -0.91 -9.00
N ASP A 188 -13.45 -1.81 -8.09
CA ASP A 188 -14.85 -2.20 -7.86
C ASP A 188 -15.58 -2.68 -9.12
N TYR A 189 -14.89 -3.43 -9.97
CA TYR A 189 -15.40 -3.93 -11.25
C TYR A 189 -15.90 -2.83 -12.19
N ASN A 190 -15.43 -1.59 -12.03
CA ASN A 190 -15.70 -0.52 -12.98
C ASN A 190 -14.97 -0.79 -14.30
N VAL A 191 -15.62 -0.36 -15.38
CA VAL A 191 -15.05 -0.34 -16.72
C VAL A 191 -13.75 0.48 -16.74
N GLU A 192 -12.67 -0.16 -17.19
CA GLU A 192 -11.36 0.48 -17.35
C GLU A 192 -10.79 0.20 -18.75
N PRO A 193 -10.50 1.25 -19.54
CA PRO A 193 -9.82 1.09 -20.81
C PRO A 193 -8.31 0.94 -20.60
N ILE A 194 -7.76 -0.14 -21.13
CA ILE A 194 -6.31 -0.41 -21.21
C ILE A 194 -5.90 -0.36 -22.68
N LYS A 195 -4.69 0.09 -22.99
CA LYS A 195 -4.20 0.09 -24.37
C LYS A 195 -2.75 -0.34 -24.45
N ALA A 196 -2.43 -1.03 -25.54
CA ALA A 196 -1.06 -1.28 -25.98
C ALA A 196 -0.70 -0.31 -27.12
N THR A 197 0.55 0.14 -27.18
CA THR A 197 1.07 1.03 -28.24
C THR A 197 2.42 0.52 -28.76
N ASP A 198 2.68 0.70 -30.04
CA ASP A 198 4.01 0.53 -30.63
C ASP A 198 4.61 1.90 -30.95
N ASP A 199 5.37 2.45 -30.01
CA ASP A 199 5.88 3.83 -30.12
C ASP A 199 6.87 4.02 -31.28
N ALA A 200 7.58 2.95 -31.66
CA ALA A 200 8.53 2.97 -32.77
C ALA A 200 7.80 3.13 -34.11
N ASP A 201 6.76 2.33 -34.33
CA ASP A 201 5.93 2.42 -35.53
C ASP A 201 5.07 3.70 -35.54
N ILE A 202 4.54 4.13 -34.39
CA ILE A 202 3.84 5.42 -34.25
C ILE A 202 4.74 6.58 -34.69
N SER A 203 6.01 6.57 -34.30
CA SER A 203 6.96 7.61 -34.68
C SER A 203 7.21 7.67 -36.19
N GLN A 204 7.09 6.54 -36.90
CA GLN A 204 7.33 6.46 -38.34
C GLN A 204 6.07 6.72 -39.17
N ARG A 205 4.92 6.18 -38.73
CA ARG A 205 3.68 6.13 -39.54
C ARG A 205 2.52 6.94 -38.96
N GLY A 206 2.70 7.56 -37.79
CA GLY A 206 1.64 8.23 -37.05
C GLY A 206 0.72 7.25 -36.31
N ILE A 207 -0.19 7.78 -35.49
CA ILE A 207 -1.11 6.98 -34.67
C ILE A 207 -2.19 6.34 -35.56
N ARG A 208 -2.38 5.03 -35.40
CA ARG A 208 -3.43 4.21 -36.01
C ARG A 208 -4.06 3.31 -34.97
N THR A 209 -5.21 3.75 -34.45
CA THR A 209 -5.93 3.07 -33.37
C THR A 209 -6.94 2.07 -33.94
N ALA A 210 -6.88 0.83 -33.47
CA ALA A 210 -7.91 -0.19 -33.71
C ALA A 210 -9.16 0.10 -32.86
N ASP A 211 -10.28 -0.54 -33.21
CA ASP A 211 -11.46 -0.55 -32.37
C ASP A 211 -11.18 -1.20 -31.00
N SER A 212 -11.87 -0.71 -29.97
CA SER A 212 -11.75 -1.24 -28.61
C SER A 212 -12.44 -2.60 -28.51
N ILE A 213 -11.76 -3.57 -27.89
CA ILE A 213 -12.29 -4.91 -27.66
C ILE A 213 -12.77 -5.03 -26.22
N GLU A 214 -14.03 -5.41 -26.03
CA GLU A 214 -14.60 -5.68 -24.70
C GLU A 214 -14.12 -7.04 -24.17
N MET A 215 -13.38 -7.02 -23.08
CA MET A 215 -12.82 -8.19 -22.39
C MET A 215 -13.25 -8.18 -20.92
N HIS A 216 -14.55 -8.06 -20.66
CA HIS A 216 -15.12 -7.99 -19.29
C HIS A 216 -14.93 -9.25 -18.45
N PHE A 217 -14.38 -10.32 -19.03
CA PHE A 217 -13.91 -11.50 -18.31
C PHE A 217 -12.48 -11.34 -17.74
N ILE A 218 -11.79 -10.24 -18.02
CA ILE A 218 -10.51 -9.87 -17.41
C ILE A 218 -10.76 -8.90 -16.28
N THR A 219 -10.14 -9.17 -15.13
CA THR A 219 -10.31 -8.39 -13.90
C THR A 219 -9.03 -7.71 -13.42
N GLU A 220 -7.88 -8.12 -13.96
CA GLU A 220 -6.56 -7.60 -13.61
C GLU A 220 -5.93 -6.84 -14.79
N PRO A 221 -5.47 -5.59 -14.60
CA PRO A 221 -4.86 -4.79 -15.67
C PRO A 221 -3.66 -5.43 -16.36
N ASP A 222 -2.80 -6.17 -15.63
CA ASP A 222 -1.62 -6.81 -16.21
C ASP A 222 -1.99 -7.88 -17.26
N VAL A 223 -3.09 -8.62 -17.02
CA VAL A 223 -3.61 -9.60 -17.99
C VAL A 223 -4.18 -8.88 -19.22
N ALA A 224 -4.83 -7.74 -19.03
CA ALA A 224 -5.34 -6.92 -20.12
C ALA A 224 -4.22 -6.33 -20.98
N THR A 225 -3.11 -5.89 -20.36
CA THR A 225 -1.92 -5.43 -21.07
C THR A 225 -1.31 -6.55 -21.91
N PHE A 226 -1.18 -7.77 -21.35
CA PHE A 226 -0.73 -8.93 -22.11
C PHE A 226 -1.60 -9.18 -23.35
N ALA A 227 -2.93 -9.23 -23.17
CA ALA A 227 -3.88 -9.49 -24.26
C ALA A 227 -3.81 -8.39 -25.34
N ALA A 228 -3.84 -7.12 -24.93
CA ALA A 228 -3.75 -5.98 -25.83
C ALA A 228 -2.43 -5.98 -26.62
N GLN A 229 -1.31 -6.29 -25.98
CA GLN A 229 0.00 -6.36 -26.62
C GLN A 229 0.08 -7.50 -27.64
N ALA A 230 -0.45 -8.69 -27.29
CA ALA A 230 -0.49 -9.84 -28.19
C ALA A 230 -1.27 -9.51 -29.48
N ILE A 231 -2.46 -8.92 -29.32
CA ILE A 231 -3.32 -8.55 -30.44
C ILE A 231 -2.68 -7.44 -31.28
N LEU A 232 -2.10 -6.42 -30.63
CA LEU A 232 -1.39 -5.33 -31.31
C LEU A 232 -0.26 -5.88 -32.19
N GLN A 233 0.60 -6.73 -31.62
CA GLN A 233 1.76 -7.30 -32.32
C GLN A 233 1.32 -8.10 -33.55
N ARG A 234 0.29 -8.93 -33.41
CA ARG A 234 -0.29 -9.69 -34.54
C ARG A 234 -0.84 -8.76 -35.62
N LYS A 235 -1.69 -7.78 -35.26
CA LYS A 235 -2.30 -6.83 -36.23
C LYS A 235 -1.27 -5.94 -36.94
N LEU A 236 -0.17 -5.60 -36.26
CA LEU A 236 0.85 -4.70 -36.80
C LEU A 236 1.85 -5.39 -37.72
N TYR A 237 2.34 -6.57 -37.32
CA TYR A 237 3.51 -7.22 -37.93
C TYR A 237 3.17 -8.38 -38.86
N ILE A 238 1.97 -8.96 -38.78
CA ILE A 238 1.50 -9.92 -39.79
C ILE A 238 1.09 -9.12 -41.03
N ALA A 239 1.98 -9.08 -42.02
CA ALA A 239 1.88 -8.15 -43.14
C ALA A 239 1.30 -8.79 -44.40
N ALA A 240 1.33 -10.12 -44.53
CA ALA A 240 0.81 -10.83 -45.68
C ALA A 240 0.27 -12.22 -45.34
N GLN A 241 -0.58 -12.73 -46.23
CA GLN A 241 -0.94 -14.13 -46.34
C GLN A 241 -0.29 -14.76 -47.58
N TYR A 242 -0.05 -16.06 -47.51
CA TYR A 242 0.60 -16.86 -48.53
C TYR A 242 -0.31 -18.02 -48.89
N GLU A 243 -0.54 -18.22 -50.18
CA GLU A 243 -1.26 -19.37 -50.71
C GLU A 243 -0.33 -20.19 -51.59
N PHE A 244 -0.23 -21.48 -51.30
CA PHE A 244 0.60 -22.42 -52.04
C PHE A 244 0.04 -23.83 -51.88
N THR A 245 0.35 -24.72 -52.83
CA THR A 245 -0.13 -26.10 -52.81
C THR A 245 1.05 -27.05 -52.61
N LEU A 246 0.90 -27.99 -51.68
CA LEU A 246 1.90 -29.01 -51.37
C LEU A 246 1.42 -30.38 -51.84
N SER A 247 2.38 -31.28 -52.11
CA SER A 247 2.09 -32.69 -52.30
C SER A 247 1.75 -33.40 -50.98
N TRP A 248 1.11 -34.56 -51.09
CA TRP A 248 0.76 -35.43 -49.95
C TRP A 248 1.93 -35.80 -49.02
N ARG A 249 3.18 -35.62 -49.45
CA ARG A 249 4.38 -35.82 -48.62
C ARG A 249 4.33 -34.98 -47.33
N HIS A 250 3.61 -33.86 -47.35
CA HIS A 250 3.47 -32.95 -46.21
C HIS A 250 2.17 -33.14 -45.41
N CYS A 251 1.50 -34.30 -45.52
CA CYS A 251 0.24 -34.61 -44.83
C CYS A 251 0.33 -34.66 -43.29
N LEU A 252 1.53 -34.53 -42.72
CA LEU A 252 1.73 -34.41 -41.27
C LEU A 252 1.62 -32.97 -40.76
N LEU A 253 1.52 -31.98 -41.65
CA LEU A 253 1.27 -30.59 -41.28
C LEU A 253 -0.14 -30.42 -40.74
N ASP A 254 -0.26 -29.72 -39.62
CA ASP A 254 -1.52 -29.26 -39.04
C ASP A 254 -1.64 -27.72 -39.18
N PRO A 255 -2.85 -27.15 -39.14
CA PRO A 255 -3.01 -25.72 -38.87
C PRO A 255 -2.27 -25.31 -37.60
N MET A 256 -1.77 -24.07 -37.56
CA MET A 256 -0.83 -23.50 -36.58
C MET A 256 0.63 -23.99 -36.64
N ASP A 257 0.95 -24.99 -37.46
CA ASP A 257 2.36 -25.33 -37.70
C ASP A 257 3.07 -24.20 -38.44
N VAL A 258 4.38 -24.09 -38.19
CA VAL A 258 5.25 -23.11 -38.82
C VAL A 258 6.17 -23.81 -39.80
N VAL A 259 6.22 -23.29 -41.03
CA VAL A 259 7.15 -23.72 -42.08
C VAL A 259 7.92 -22.50 -42.58
N THR A 260 9.00 -22.73 -43.31
CA THR A 260 9.68 -21.65 -44.04
C THR A 260 9.45 -21.79 -45.54
N LEU A 261 9.34 -20.67 -46.24
CA LEU A 261 9.22 -20.61 -47.71
C LEU A 261 10.55 -20.13 -48.32
N THR A 262 11.02 -20.85 -49.33
CA THR A 262 12.21 -20.47 -50.09
C THR A 262 11.87 -20.42 -51.59
N ASP A 263 11.93 -19.21 -52.16
CA ASP A 263 11.66 -18.92 -53.57
C ASP A 263 12.53 -17.74 -54.04
N GLU A 264 13.46 -18.02 -54.96
CA GLU A 264 14.42 -17.03 -55.45
C GLU A 264 13.77 -15.89 -56.24
N ILE A 265 12.67 -16.15 -56.96
CA ILE A 265 11.99 -15.18 -57.81
C ILE A 265 11.23 -14.17 -56.94
N LEU A 266 10.58 -14.65 -55.88
CA LEU A 266 9.87 -13.83 -54.91
C LEU A 266 10.80 -13.22 -53.84
N GLY A 267 12.06 -13.63 -53.80
CA GLY A 267 13.04 -13.17 -52.81
C GLY A 267 12.77 -13.70 -51.41
N LEU A 268 12.10 -14.86 -51.30
CA LEU A 268 11.88 -15.56 -50.04
C LEU A 268 13.08 -16.46 -49.77
N ASP A 269 13.77 -16.23 -48.65
CA ASP A 269 14.86 -17.09 -48.18
C ASP A 269 14.51 -17.55 -46.77
N ARG A 270 14.08 -18.81 -46.65
CA ARG A 270 13.58 -19.42 -45.41
C ARG A 270 12.60 -18.50 -44.66
N HIS A 271 11.70 -17.85 -45.39
CA HIS A 271 10.75 -16.89 -44.83
C HIS A 271 9.70 -17.61 -43.96
N PRO A 272 9.60 -17.33 -42.65
CA PRO A 272 8.72 -18.08 -41.76
C PRO A 272 7.25 -17.71 -41.95
N VAL A 273 6.41 -18.74 -42.13
CA VAL A 273 4.97 -18.61 -42.25
C VAL A 273 4.25 -19.62 -41.35
N ARG A 274 3.12 -19.22 -40.77
CA ARG A 274 2.26 -20.07 -39.93
C ARG A 274 1.02 -20.47 -40.72
N ILE A 275 0.73 -21.78 -40.77
CA ILE A 275 -0.41 -22.31 -41.49
C ILE A 275 -1.71 -21.92 -40.78
N LEU A 276 -2.66 -21.34 -41.52
CA LEU A 276 -4.01 -21.01 -41.06
C LEU A 276 -5.00 -22.11 -41.43
N THR A 277 -4.97 -22.55 -42.68
CA THR A 277 -5.90 -23.55 -43.22
C THR A 277 -5.18 -24.51 -44.15
N ILE A 278 -5.65 -25.76 -44.14
CA ILE A 278 -5.24 -26.81 -45.07
C ILE A 278 -6.53 -27.36 -45.71
N GLU A 279 -6.62 -27.30 -47.03
CA GLU A 279 -7.70 -27.90 -47.81
C GLU A 279 -7.13 -29.07 -48.63
N GLU A 280 -7.70 -30.26 -48.46
CA GLU A 280 -7.35 -31.45 -49.24
C GLU A 280 -8.30 -31.58 -50.44
N ASP A 281 -7.75 -31.81 -51.64
CA ASP A 281 -8.52 -32.02 -52.86
C ASP A 281 -8.60 -33.51 -53.28
N GLU A 282 -9.34 -33.79 -54.36
CA GLU A 282 -9.52 -35.15 -54.90
C GLU A 282 -8.22 -35.75 -55.47
N GLU A 283 -7.20 -34.93 -55.72
CA GLU A 283 -5.90 -35.33 -56.27
C GLU A 283 -4.85 -35.58 -55.17
N LEU A 284 -5.25 -35.54 -53.89
CA LEU A 284 -4.38 -35.68 -52.72
C LEU A 284 -3.31 -34.58 -52.64
N THR A 285 -3.65 -33.37 -53.12
CA THR A 285 -2.84 -32.17 -52.89
C THR A 285 -3.38 -31.38 -51.71
N LEU A 286 -2.50 -30.61 -51.08
CA LEU A 286 -2.77 -29.86 -49.87
C LEU A 286 -2.66 -28.38 -50.20
N LYS A 287 -3.80 -27.71 -50.37
CA LYS A 287 -3.84 -26.27 -50.55
C LYS A 287 -3.70 -25.58 -49.19
N ILE A 288 -2.63 -24.82 -49.04
CA ILE A 288 -2.25 -24.16 -47.79
C ILE A 288 -2.53 -22.67 -47.89
N THR A 289 -3.17 -22.13 -46.86
CA THR A 289 -3.17 -20.69 -46.58
C THR A 289 -2.37 -20.46 -45.31
N ALA A 290 -1.38 -19.58 -45.36
CA ALA A 290 -0.51 -19.26 -44.23
C ALA A 290 -0.41 -17.74 -44.01
N GLU A 291 -0.06 -17.31 -42.81
CA GLU A 291 0.24 -15.93 -42.45
C GLU A 291 1.73 -15.73 -42.16
N ASP A 292 2.21 -14.50 -42.31
CA ASP A 292 3.54 -14.10 -41.83
C ASP A 292 3.77 -14.53 -40.37
N CYS A 293 4.94 -15.10 -40.09
CA CYS A 293 5.34 -15.51 -38.75
C CYS A 293 6.70 -14.91 -38.35
N PRO A 294 6.80 -13.57 -38.19
CA PRO A 294 8.04 -12.91 -37.84
C PRO A 294 8.54 -13.31 -36.45
N ASP A 295 9.86 -13.45 -36.32
CA ASP A 295 10.52 -13.80 -35.07
C ASP A 295 10.23 -12.77 -33.96
N GLY A 296 10.00 -13.27 -32.74
CA GLY A 296 9.80 -12.44 -31.55
C GLY A 296 8.44 -11.76 -31.40
N ILE A 297 7.57 -11.80 -32.42
CA ILE A 297 6.24 -11.14 -32.39
C ILE A 297 5.16 -12.02 -31.73
N ASN A 298 5.36 -13.33 -31.68
CA ASN A 298 4.33 -14.27 -31.21
C ASN A 298 4.34 -14.50 -29.68
N SER A 299 5.25 -13.86 -28.95
CA SER A 299 5.40 -14.02 -27.50
C SER A 299 5.52 -12.64 -26.85
N PRO A 300 4.38 -12.02 -26.47
CA PRO A 300 4.38 -10.68 -25.90
C PRO A 300 5.13 -10.68 -24.56
N THR A 301 6.00 -9.69 -24.37
CA THR A 301 6.66 -9.47 -23.08
C THR A 301 5.64 -8.89 -22.10
N VAL A 302 5.50 -9.49 -20.92
CA VAL A 302 4.67 -8.92 -19.85
C VAL A 302 5.35 -7.65 -19.33
N TYR A 303 4.77 -6.49 -19.65
CA TYR A 303 5.13 -5.23 -19.02
C TYR A 303 4.31 -5.07 -17.75
N THR A 304 4.96 -4.95 -16.59
CA THR A 304 4.28 -4.57 -15.35
C THR A 304 3.82 -3.12 -15.49
N THR A 305 2.52 -2.89 -15.63
CA THR A 305 2.00 -1.52 -15.61
C THR A 305 1.76 -1.12 -14.16
N GLN A 306 2.25 0.05 -13.75
CA GLN A 306 1.93 0.58 -12.44
C GLN A 306 0.49 1.05 -12.49
N ALA A 307 -0.45 0.22 -12.02
CA ALA A 307 -1.86 0.57 -11.96
C ALA A 307 -2.02 1.96 -11.31
N ALA A 308 -2.83 2.83 -11.92
CA ALA A 308 -3.13 4.13 -11.35
C ALA A 308 -3.82 3.91 -9.99
N GLN A 309 -3.07 4.10 -8.91
CA GLN A 309 -3.57 3.88 -7.56
C GLN A 309 -4.50 5.04 -7.21
N ARG A 310 -5.79 4.86 -7.49
CA ARG A 310 -6.83 5.78 -7.00
C ARG A 310 -7.03 5.49 -5.52
N PRO A 311 -6.74 6.43 -4.60
CA PRO A 311 -6.87 6.17 -3.17
C PRO A 311 -8.34 5.85 -2.86
N LYS A 312 -8.62 4.60 -2.50
CA LYS A 312 -9.89 4.20 -1.92
C LYS A 312 -9.79 4.37 -0.40
N MET A 313 -10.74 5.08 0.21
CA MET A 313 -10.83 5.15 1.66
C MET A 313 -11.51 3.89 2.19
N ASP A 314 -10.74 3.02 2.85
CA ASP A 314 -11.27 1.92 3.66
C ASP A 314 -11.54 2.43 5.09
N TYR A 315 -12.80 2.80 5.34
CA TYR A 315 -13.27 3.30 6.64
C TYR A 315 -13.23 2.26 7.76
N ASN A 316 -13.14 0.96 7.42
CA ASN A 316 -13.20 -0.16 8.36
C ASN A 316 -11.83 -0.80 8.63
N SER A 317 -10.75 -0.21 8.12
CA SER A 317 -9.39 -0.68 8.39
C SER A 317 -9.13 -0.77 9.91
N ALA A 318 -8.55 -1.90 10.33
CA ALA A 318 -8.27 -2.16 11.74
C ALA A 318 -7.30 -1.11 12.32
N SER A 319 -7.59 -0.65 13.52
CA SER A 319 -6.79 0.35 14.21
C SER A 319 -5.42 -0.22 14.60
N PRO A 320 -4.31 0.46 14.23
CA PRO A 320 -2.98 0.06 14.65
C PRO A 320 -2.82 0.18 16.17
N ASP A 321 -1.92 -0.60 16.77
CA ASP A 321 -1.54 -0.38 18.17
C ASP A 321 -0.78 0.94 18.36
N ILE A 322 -0.71 1.40 19.60
CA ILE A 322 0.22 2.45 19.99
C ILE A 322 1.67 1.95 20.06
N ASN A 323 2.61 2.85 19.81
CA ASN A 323 3.98 2.71 20.28
C ASN A 323 4.02 2.80 21.81
N PRO A 324 5.08 2.27 22.48
CA PRO A 324 5.23 2.40 23.92
C PRO A 324 5.13 3.86 24.37
N PRO A 325 4.16 4.22 25.24
CA PRO A 325 3.95 5.60 25.64
C PRO A 325 5.01 6.07 26.64
N VAL A 326 5.19 7.39 26.72
CA VAL A 326 5.96 8.04 27.78
C VAL A 326 4.98 8.61 28.81
N LEU A 327 5.18 8.21 30.06
CA LEU A 327 4.35 8.57 31.20
C LEU A 327 5.25 9.27 32.22
N PHE A 328 4.89 10.48 32.65
CA PHE A 328 5.69 11.25 33.59
C PHE A 328 4.85 12.22 34.41
N GLU A 329 5.37 12.64 35.57
CA GLU A 329 4.81 13.71 36.39
C GLU A 329 5.55 15.01 36.06
N PRO A 330 4.87 16.04 35.52
CA PRO A 330 5.49 17.33 35.24
C PRO A 330 5.57 18.22 36.51
N PRO A 331 6.44 19.25 36.53
CA PRO A 331 6.39 20.30 37.54
C PRO A 331 5.14 21.19 37.38
N PRO A 332 4.72 21.93 38.43
CA PRO A 332 3.47 22.70 38.46
C PRO A 332 3.39 23.82 37.40
N GLN A 333 4.53 24.27 36.87
CA GLN A 333 4.61 25.28 35.81
C GLN A 333 4.25 24.71 34.44
N VAL A 334 4.42 23.40 34.24
CA VAL A 334 4.04 22.73 32.99
C VAL A 334 2.59 22.32 33.03
N ALA A 335 2.10 21.74 34.13
CA ALA A 335 0.70 21.34 34.34
C ALA A 335 0.28 21.54 35.79
N GLU A 336 -1.03 21.55 36.07
CA GLU A 336 -1.52 21.63 37.44
C GLU A 336 -0.87 20.59 38.38
N ALA A 337 -0.70 20.93 39.65
CA ALA A 337 -0.21 19.99 40.64
C ALA A 337 -1.03 18.70 40.65
N MET A 338 -0.35 17.58 40.94
CA MET A 338 -0.93 16.23 40.91
C MET A 338 -1.43 15.81 39.53
N THR A 339 -0.60 15.99 38.50
CA THR A 339 -0.92 15.59 37.12
C THR A 339 0.01 14.50 36.61
N ILE A 340 -0.52 13.56 35.84
CA ILE A 340 0.26 12.66 34.99
C ILE A 340 0.14 13.15 33.55
N CYS A 341 1.28 13.29 32.88
CA CYS A 341 1.38 13.51 31.45
C CYS A 341 1.54 12.18 30.71
N MET A 342 0.81 12.03 29.60
CA MET A 342 0.77 10.83 28.79
C MET A 342 1.01 11.21 27.33
N ALA A 343 2.14 10.75 26.78
CA ALA A 343 2.51 10.96 25.39
C ALA A 343 2.51 9.61 24.67
N ALA A 344 1.66 9.46 23.65
CA ALA A 344 1.58 8.25 22.85
C ALA A 344 1.39 8.58 21.36
N SER A 345 1.77 7.64 20.49
CA SER A 345 1.59 7.70 19.04
C SER A 345 1.26 6.30 18.51
N GLY A 346 0.74 6.20 17.28
CA GLY A 346 0.47 4.91 16.63
C GLY A 346 1.68 4.30 15.94
N LYS A 347 1.76 2.96 15.88
CA LYS A 347 2.80 2.22 15.12
C LYS A 347 2.72 2.40 13.61
N LYS A 348 1.59 2.90 13.08
CA LYS A 348 1.34 3.11 11.65
C LYS A 348 0.65 4.45 11.42
N ASN A 349 0.81 5.01 10.24
CA ASN A 349 0.18 6.27 9.80
C ASN A 349 -1.35 6.20 9.66
N THR A 350 -1.94 5.01 9.77
CA THR A 350 -3.41 4.82 9.79
C THR A 350 -4.02 4.96 11.20
N TRP A 351 -3.21 5.30 12.20
CA TRP A 351 -3.64 5.60 13.57
C TRP A 351 -4.03 7.07 13.71
N SER A 352 -5.16 7.36 14.37
CA SER A 352 -5.64 8.73 14.59
C SER A 352 -5.60 9.15 16.05
N GLY A 353 -5.74 8.18 16.95
CA GLY A 353 -5.90 8.49 18.36
C GLY A 353 -6.18 7.24 19.18
N ALA A 354 -6.32 7.43 20.48
CA ALA A 354 -6.70 6.37 21.41
C ALA A 354 -7.49 6.90 22.60
N ASN A 355 -8.51 6.16 23.05
CA ASN A 355 -9.13 6.43 24.34
C ASN A 355 -8.24 5.90 25.47
N ILE A 356 -8.09 6.70 26.52
CA ILE A 356 -7.26 6.37 27.68
C ILE A 356 -8.15 5.86 28.81
N TRP A 357 -7.81 4.69 29.32
CA TRP A 357 -8.53 4.04 30.40
C TRP A 357 -7.59 3.81 31.58
N ALA A 358 -8.03 4.16 32.79
CA ALA A 358 -7.25 3.96 34.01
C ALA A 358 -7.96 3.00 34.96
N SER A 359 -7.16 2.22 35.70
CA SER A 359 -7.60 1.30 36.73
C SER A 359 -6.61 1.28 37.90
N TYR A 360 -7.12 1.08 39.11
CA TYR A 360 -6.33 0.85 40.33
C TYR A 360 -6.09 -0.65 40.60
N ASP A 361 -7.00 -1.51 40.15
CA ASP A 361 -7.03 -2.95 40.47
C ASP A 361 -6.59 -3.82 39.27
N GLY A 362 -6.43 -3.23 38.08
CA GLY A 362 -6.09 -3.92 36.84
C GLY A 362 -7.27 -4.65 36.19
N ASN A 363 -8.48 -4.57 36.76
CA ASN A 363 -9.67 -5.27 36.28
C ASN A 363 -10.77 -4.30 35.85
N THR A 364 -11.02 -3.26 36.66
CA THR A 364 -12.10 -2.31 36.46
C THR A 364 -11.53 -1.00 35.92
N TYR A 365 -11.86 -0.67 34.67
CA TYR A 365 -11.30 0.48 33.97
C TYR A 365 -12.32 1.60 33.80
N LYS A 366 -11.87 2.84 33.99
CA LYS A 366 -12.65 4.06 33.71
C LYS A 366 -11.94 4.87 32.64
N ARG A 367 -12.69 5.39 31.66
CA ARG A 367 -12.15 6.32 30.68
C ARG A 367 -11.76 7.63 31.36
N ILE A 368 -10.52 8.07 31.16
CA ILE A 368 -9.97 9.29 31.77
C ILE A 368 -9.60 10.37 30.76
N GLY A 369 -9.56 10.04 29.47
CA GLY A 369 -9.27 11.00 28.40
C GLY A 369 -9.22 10.33 27.04
N THR A 370 -8.86 11.13 26.04
CA THR A 370 -8.69 10.70 24.65
C THR A 370 -7.44 11.40 24.09
N ILE A 371 -6.62 10.66 23.36
CA ILE A 371 -5.51 11.20 22.57
C ILE A 371 -6.07 11.46 21.18
N GLU A 372 -6.08 12.72 20.76
CA GLU A 372 -6.62 13.16 19.47
C GLU A 372 -5.52 13.45 18.43
N GLN A 373 -4.26 13.53 18.87
CA GLN A 373 -3.09 13.78 18.03
C GLN A 373 -1.90 12.95 18.53
N PRO A 374 -1.07 12.40 17.63
CA PRO A 374 0.11 11.65 18.04
C PRO A 374 1.11 12.58 18.72
N ALA A 375 1.55 12.22 19.93
CA ALA A 375 2.61 12.93 20.60
C ALA A 375 3.93 12.79 19.83
N ARG A 376 4.77 13.82 19.90
CA ARG A 376 6.10 13.82 19.29
C ARG A 376 7.10 13.28 20.30
N HIS A 377 7.34 11.97 20.25
CA HIS A 377 8.15 11.25 21.24
C HIS A 377 9.06 10.21 20.59
N GLY A 378 10.08 9.82 21.35
CA GLY A 378 11.22 9.09 20.84
C GLY A 378 12.24 8.76 21.91
N PHE A 379 13.48 8.57 21.47
CA PHE A 379 14.61 8.24 22.32
C PHE A 379 15.86 9.04 21.97
N LEU A 380 16.78 9.18 22.92
CA LEU A 380 18.10 9.75 22.66
C LEU A 380 18.97 8.77 21.87
N LYS A 381 19.60 9.25 20.80
CA LYS A 381 20.55 8.50 19.97
C LYS A 381 21.91 8.33 20.65
N GLU A 382 22.32 9.35 21.37
CA GLU A 382 23.62 9.47 22.03
C GLU A 382 23.41 10.09 23.41
N PRO A 383 24.34 9.84 24.37
CA PRO A 383 24.19 10.40 25.69
C PRO A 383 24.31 11.93 25.66
N LEU A 384 23.34 12.64 26.25
CA LEU A 384 23.48 14.06 26.54
C LEU A 384 24.35 14.21 27.80
N ARG A 385 25.54 14.81 27.65
CA ARG A 385 26.44 15.01 28.78
C ARG A 385 25.86 16.02 29.78
N HIS A 386 26.42 16.05 30.99
CA HIS A 386 26.14 17.13 31.92
C HIS A 386 26.51 18.48 31.28
N GLY A 387 25.70 19.49 31.50
CA GLY A 387 25.82 20.80 30.86
C GLY A 387 25.46 21.94 31.80
N TYR A 388 25.11 23.08 31.23
CA TYR A 388 24.69 24.28 31.95
C TYR A 388 23.26 24.65 31.57
N SER A 389 22.63 25.53 32.33
CA SER A 389 21.26 26.01 32.07
C SER A 389 21.09 26.63 30.69
N HIS A 390 22.13 27.31 30.18
CA HIS A 390 22.23 27.73 28.79
C HIS A 390 23.36 26.93 28.13
N ASP A 391 23.00 25.86 27.42
CA ASP A 391 23.95 24.88 26.89
C ASP A 391 24.15 25.06 25.39
N THR A 392 25.25 25.72 25.04
CA THR A 392 25.71 25.89 23.65
C THR A 392 26.80 24.89 23.26
N ASN A 393 27.27 24.07 24.21
CA ASN A 393 28.38 23.14 24.01
C ASN A 393 27.92 21.71 23.73
N ASN A 394 26.78 21.31 24.28
CA ASN A 394 26.18 20.00 24.03
C ASN A 394 25.06 20.08 23.00
N ALA A 395 24.85 18.97 22.29
CA ALA A 395 23.73 18.78 21.40
C ALA A 395 22.89 17.60 21.89
N LEU A 396 21.57 17.74 21.80
CA LEU A 396 20.62 16.68 22.13
C LEU A 396 20.23 15.97 20.82
N LEU A 397 20.75 14.76 20.62
CA LEU A 397 20.46 13.94 19.44
C LEU A 397 19.29 13.00 19.73
N VAL A 398 18.20 13.16 19.00
CA VAL A 398 16.94 12.43 19.22
C VAL A 398 16.51 11.67 17.97
N ASP A 399 15.95 10.49 18.17
CA ASP A 399 15.26 9.69 17.17
C ASP A 399 13.77 9.67 17.51
N VAL A 400 12.97 10.31 16.65
CA VAL A 400 11.50 10.38 16.76
C VAL A 400 10.81 9.59 15.64
N SER A 401 11.53 8.65 15.00
CA SER A 401 10.97 7.79 13.95
C SER A 401 9.76 7.00 14.40
N MET A 402 9.70 6.60 15.67
CA MET A 402 8.54 5.88 16.22
C MET A 402 7.25 6.70 16.16
N SER A 403 7.33 8.03 16.25
CA SER A 403 6.15 8.90 16.16
C SER A 403 5.98 9.56 14.79
N SER A 404 6.91 9.30 13.85
CA SER A 404 6.99 9.98 12.56
C SER A 404 6.91 11.51 12.70
N ALA A 405 7.42 12.04 13.81
CA ALA A 405 7.26 13.43 14.19
C ALA A 405 8.30 14.33 13.53
N GLU A 406 7.90 15.57 13.23
CA GLU A 406 8.80 16.62 12.80
C GLU A 406 9.10 17.59 13.95
N LEU A 407 10.37 17.96 14.08
CA LEU A 407 10.85 18.99 15.00
C LEU A 407 11.38 20.18 14.19
N LEU A 408 10.82 21.35 14.46
CA LEU A 408 11.15 22.59 13.74
C LEU A 408 12.13 23.42 14.56
N THR A 409 13.02 24.13 13.86
CA THR A 409 13.84 25.19 14.44
C THR A 409 12.94 26.35 14.87
N ALA A 410 13.27 26.96 16.00
CA ALA A 410 12.58 28.10 16.57
C ALA A 410 13.53 29.29 16.74
N THR A 411 12.98 30.45 17.10
CA THR A 411 13.80 31.62 17.41
C THR A 411 14.51 31.47 18.76
N GLU A 412 15.54 32.30 19.01
CA GLU A 412 16.17 32.34 20.34
C GLU A 412 15.16 32.74 21.42
N GLU A 413 14.28 33.69 21.12
CA GLU A 413 13.19 34.12 21.99
C GLU A 413 12.21 32.99 22.29
N ASP A 414 11.86 32.15 21.30
CA ASP A 414 11.03 30.97 21.52
C ASP A 414 11.69 29.96 22.46
N ALA A 415 12.99 29.73 22.33
CA ALA A 415 13.74 28.84 23.21
C ALA A 415 13.81 29.41 24.65
N ASP A 416 14.04 30.72 24.79
CA ASP A 416 14.06 31.42 26.08
C ASP A 416 12.69 31.46 26.78
N ASN A 417 11.62 31.54 25.98
CA ASN A 417 10.24 31.45 26.46
C ASN A 417 9.77 30.00 26.65
N HIS A 418 10.65 29.02 26.37
CA HIS A 418 10.38 27.59 26.48
C HIS A 418 9.27 27.08 25.55
N ASN A 419 8.99 27.77 24.44
CA ASN A 419 8.00 27.35 23.46
C ASN A 419 8.35 26.00 22.84
N THR A 420 9.62 25.61 22.82
CA THR A 420 10.15 24.32 22.31
C THR A 420 10.39 23.26 23.40
N LEU A 421 9.72 23.38 24.55
CA LEU A 421 9.94 22.51 25.72
C LEU A 421 9.86 21.01 25.39
N CYS A 422 10.86 20.26 25.84
CA CYS A 422 10.94 18.82 25.76
C CYS A 422 11.16 18.23 27.17
N TRP A 423 10.65 17.03 27.40
CA TRP A 423 10.95 16.22 28.57
C TRP A 423 11.92 15.11 28.18
N VAL A 424 13.01 14.98 28.93
CA VAL A 424 14.09 14.01 28.72
C VAL A 424 14.46 13.39 30.06
N ASP A 425 14.06 12.14 30.29
CA ASP A 425 14.37 11.38 31.52
C ASP A 425 14.27 12.19 32.83
N GLY A 426 13.21 12.98 32.99
CA GLY A 426 12.96 13.79 34.19
C GLY A 426 13.48 15.23 34.13
N GLU A 427 14.27 15.59 33.11
CA GLU A 427 14.69 16.97 32.86
C GLU A 427 13.80 17.63 31.80
N LEU A 428 13.46 18.89 32.01
CA LEU A 428 12.84 19.72 30.98
C LEU A 428 13.89 20.57 30.27
N ILE A 429 13.91 20.47 28.94
CA ILE A 429 14.90 21.09 28.07
C ILE A 429 14.19 21.77 26.90
N ALA A 430 14.39 23.08 26.69
CA ALA A 430 13.98 23.75 25.45
C ALA A 430 15.17 23.85 24.49
N TYR A 431 14.91 24.00 23.19
CA TYR A 431 15.96 24.09 22.15
C TYR A 431 15.67 25.22 21.16
N GLN A 432 16.72 25.79 20.57
CA GLN A 432 16.55 26.78 19.50
C GLN A 432 16.59 26.12 18.13
N ASN A 433 17.68 25.41 17.82
CA ASN A 433 17.87 24.83 16.49
C ASN A 433 17.51 23.35 16.49
N ALA A 434 16.82 22.91 15.44
CA ALA A 434 16.60 21.51 15.11
C ALA A 434 17.15 21.22 13.71
N GLU A 435 18.28 20.54 13.65
CA GLU A 435 18.93 20.09 12.42
C GLU A 435 18.52 18.65 12.11
N LEU A 436 17.92 18.39 10.95
CA LEU A 436 17.59 17.04 10.49
C LEU A 436 18.87 16.35 10.00
N ILE A 437 19.32 15.32 10.71
CA ILE A 437 20.56 14.60 10.39
C ILE A 437 20.31 13.27 9.64
N ALA A 438 19.11 12.71 9.80
CA ALA A 438 18.59 11.56 9.05
C ALA A 438 17.04 11.57 9.15
N PRO A 439 16.29 10.76 8.37
CA PRO A 439 14.82 10.71 8.48
C PRO A 439 14.35 10.54 9.94
N TYR A 440 13.57 11.52 10.43
CA TYR A 440 13.07 11.59 11.81
C TYR A 440 14.14 11.60 12.93
N GLN A 441 15.38 11.92 12.59
CA GLN A 441 16.47 12.06 13.54
C GLN A 441 16.99 13.49 13.54
N TYR A 442 17.01 14.11 14.70
CA TYR A 442 17.31 15.53 14.85
C TYR A 442 18.45 15.75 15.83
N LYS A 443 19.31 16.71 15.49
CA LYS A 443 20.30 17.29 16.38
C LYS A 443 19.77 18.63 16.88
N LEU A 444 19.43 18.69 18.17
CA LEU A 444 18.92 19.88 18.82
C LEU A 444 20.07 20.62 19.51
N THR A 445 20.20 21.94 19.30
CA THR A 445 21.30 22.74 19.84
C THR A 445 20.82 24.07 20.42
N ASN A 446 21.72 24.76 21.13
CA ASN A 446 21.43 25.97 21.92
C ASN A 446 20.30 25.69 22.92
N LEU A 447 20.56 24.76 23.84
CA LEU A 447 19.56 24.21 24.75
C LEU A 447 19.36 25.14 25.96
N ARG A 448 18.13 25.21 26.46
CA ARG A 448 17.79 25.72 27.80
C ARG A 448 17.48 24.52 28.68
N ARG A 449 18.38 24.22 29.61
CA ARG A 449 18.36 23.00 30.43
C ARG A 449 17.86 23.29 31.84
N GLY A 450 17.32 22.27 32.51
CA GLY A 450 16.79 22.39 33.86
C GLY A 450 15.59 23.33 33.97
N VAL A 451 14.78 23.42 32.91
CA VAL A 451 13.63 24.32 32.83
C VAL A 451 12.66 24.00 33.98
N TYR A 452 12.07 25.05 34.57
CA TYR A 452 11.20 24.99 35.76
C TYR A 452 11.82 24.27 36.96
N GLY A 453 13.15 24.28 37.05
CA GLY A 453 13.88 23.79 38.22
C GLY A 453 14.10 22.28 38.25
N THR A 454 13.87 21.60 37.13
CA THR A 454 14.27 20.20 36.93
C THR A 454 15.78 20.03 37.02
N GLU A 455 16.24 18.85 37.45
CA GLU A 455 17.67 18.59 37.64
C GLU A 455 18.40 18.54 36.29
N ILE A 456 19.47 19.33 36.16
CA ILE A 456 20.40 19.22 35.01
C ILE A 456 21.32 18.05 35.28
N LYS A 457 21.20 16.97 34.50
CA LYS A 457 22.00 15.75 34.67
C LYS A 457 22.53 15.20 33.35
N ALA A 458 23.41 14.21 33.39
CA ALA A 458 23.71 13.46 32.17
C ALA A 458 22.56 12.50 31.85
N HIS A 459 22.20 12.38 30.58
CA HIS A 459 21.18 11.45 30.10
C HIS A 459 21.84 10.39 29.23
N PRO A 460 21.67 9.08 29.52
CA PRO A 460 22.23 8.02 28.70
C PRO A 460 21.53 7.92 27.33
N THR A 461 22.14 7.19 26.40
CA THR A 461 21.47 6.70 25.18
C THR A 461 20.17 5.98 25.55
N ASP A 462 19.19 6.01 24.66
CA ASP A 462 17.86 5.41 24.84
C ASP A 462 17.00 6.05 25.95
N SER A 463 17.45 7.18 26.51
CA SER A 463 16.58 8.01 27.37
C SER A 463 15.34 8.43 26.61
N LYS A 464 14.17 8.35 27.26
CA LYS A 464 12.89 8.75 26.66
C LYS A 464 12.87 10.25 26.40
N PHE A 465 12.36 10.63 25.23
CA PHE A 465 12.21 12.01 24.78
C PHE A 465 10.75 12.28 24.44
N VAL A 466 10.23 13.43 24.86
CA VAL A 466 8.89 13.92 24.50
C VAL A 466 8.96 15.40 24.24
N ARG A 467 8.45 15.89 23.11
CA ARG A 467 8.14 17.31 22.95
C ARG A 467 6.84 17.62 23.71
N VAL A 468 6.90 18.54 24.66
CA VAL A 468 5.77 18.89 25.54
C VAL A 468 4.91 19.96 24.87
N ASP A 469 3.82 19.53 24.26
CA ASP A 469 2.85 20.35 23.53
C ASP A 469 1.40 19.87 23.81
N ASP A 470 0.45 20.34 23.00
CA ASP A 470 -0.97 19.99 23.12
C ASP A 470 -1.28 18.51 22.84
N ALA A 471 -0.36 17.75 22.22
CA ALA A 471 -0.54 16.32 21.99
C ALA A 471 -0.25 15.47 23.25
N VAL A 472 0.27 16.08 24.32
CA VAL A 472 0.47 15.41 25.61
C VAL A 472 -0.79 15.51 26.47
N VAL A 473 -1.47 14.37 26.67
CA VAL A 473 -2.68 14.34 27.50
C VAL A 473 -2.33 14.41 28.98
N ARG A 474 -3.10 15.21 29.73
CA ARG A 474 -2.88 15.49 31.14
C ARG A 474 -4.04 14.95 31.97
N TYR A 475 -3.73 14.21 33.03
CA TYR A 475 -4.73 13.67 33.94
C TYR A 475 -4.40 14.03 35.39
N LYS A 476 -5.32 14.74 36.05
CA LYS A 476 -5.19 15.11 37.46
C LYS A 476 -5.57 13.94 38.36
N TYR A 477 -4.64 13.49 39.18
CA TYR A 477 -4.86 12.47 40.21
C TYR A 477 -5.13 13.12 41.58
N ARG A 478 -5.52 12.30 42.55
CA ARG A 478 -5.84 12.79 43.91
C ARG A 478 -4.66 12.51 44.84
N ALA A 479 -4.54 13.30 45.92
CA ALA A 479 -3.44 13.16 46.87
C ALA A 479 -3.34 11.73 47.45
N GLU A 480 -4.47 11.05 47.66
CA GLU A 480 -4.51 9.66 48.15
C GLU A 480 -3.99 8.62 47.14
N ASP A 481 -3.74 9.01 45.89
CA ASP A 481 -3.27 8.10 44.84
C ASP A 481 -1.74 8.04 44.75
N VAL A 482 -1.03 8.93 45.47
CA VAL A 482 0.44 8.90 45.61
C VAL A 482 0.89 7.57 46.22
N GLY A 483 1.91 6.96 45.62
CA GLY A 483 2.45 5.65 45.97
C GLY A 483 1.68 4.46 45.39
N LYS A 484 0.52 4.68 44.76
CA LYS A 484 -0.26 3.60 44.11
C LYS A 484 0.17 3.37 42.66
N ARG A 485 -0.10 2.15 42.18
CA ARG A 485 0.05 1.76 40.78
C ARG A 485 -1.22 2.08 40.00
N PHE A 486 -1.07 2.74 38.86
CA PHE A 486 -2.09 2.97 37.85
C PHE A 486 -1.87 2.02 36.68
N PHE A 487 -2.90 1.29 36.29
CA PHE A 487 -2.94 0.50 35.07
C PHE A 487 -3.62 1.33 33.98
N LEU A 488 -2.88 1.65 32.92
CA LEU A 488 -3.33 2.50 31.82
C LEU A 488 -3.46 1.68 30.53
N LYS A 489 -4.65 1.65 29.93
CA LYS A 489 -4.90 1.06 28.60
C LYS A 489 -5.22 2.15 27.59
N PHE A 490 -4.81 1.92 26.34
CA PHE A 490 -5.00 2.85 25.22
C PHE A 490 -5.70 2.12 24.08
N THR A 491 -7.01 2.34 23.92
CA THR A 491 -7.80 1.70 22.84
C THR A 491 -7.75 2.58 21.60
N SER A 492 -7.00 2.12 20.59
CA SER A 492 -6.74 2.90 19.38
C SER A 492 -7.93 2.93 18.43
N PHE A 493 -8.10 4.03 17.69
CA PHE A 493 -9.03 4.14 16.55
C PHE A 493 -8.30 4.62 15.29
N ASN A 494 -8.85 4.28 14.12
CA ASN A 494 -8.25 4.58 12.81
C ASN A 494 -8.43 6.06 12.42
N ILE A 495 -7.82 6.50 11.31
CA ILE A 495 -7.90 7.90 10.79
C ILE A 495 -9.33 8.44 10.60
N PHE A 496 -10.34 7.58 10.58
CA PHE A 496 -11.75 7.95 10.47
C PHE A 496 -12.49 7.98 11.81
N GLY A 497 -11.79 7.73 12.93
CA GLY A 497 -12.39 7.62 14.26
C GLY A 497 -13.15 6.30 14.48
N ASN A 498 -13.02 5.34 13.59
CA ASN A 498 -13.73 4.05 13.63
C ASN A 498 -12.80 2.91 14.10
N ALA A 499 -13.39 1.71 14.20
CA ALA A 499 -12.69 0.47 14.54
C ALA A 499 -11.91 0.54 15.86
N GLU A 500 -12.48 1.17 16.90
CA GLU A 500 -11.86 1.24 18.23
C GLU A 500 -11.50 -0.16 18.73
N GLN A 501 -10.26 -0.33 19.19
CA GLN A 501 -9.82 -1.59 19.78
C GLN A 501 -10.66 -1.96 21.01
N SER A 502 -10.97 -3.25 21.15
CA SER A 502 -11.62 -3.76 22.36
C SER A 502 -10.70 -3.56 23.58
N LEU A 503 -11.26 -3.03 24.68
CA LEU A 503 -10.53 -2.83 25.93
C LEU A 503 -9.96 -4.14 26.52
N ALA A 504 -10.58 -5.28 26.19
CA ALA A 504 -10.10 -6.60 26.63
C ALA A 504 -8.80 -7.02 25.91
N ASP A 505 -8.58 -6.57 24.68
CA ASP A 505 -7.47 -6.99 23.82
C ASP A 505 -6.22 -6.12 23.99
N VAL A 506 -6.34 -5.00 24.71
CA VAL A 506 -5.23 -4.05 24.96
C VAL A 506 -4.56 -4.36 26.28
N GLU A 507 -3.24 -4.54 26.26
CA GLU A 507 -2.43 -4.73 27.48
C GLU A 507 -2.20 -3.41 28.25
N PRO A 508 -2.17 -3.44 29.59
CA PRO A 508 -1.99 -2.23 30.39
C PRO A 508 -0.52 -1.83 30.58
N TYR A 509 -0.26 -0.53 30.48
CA TYR A 509 0.98 0.10 30.95
C TYR A 509 0.84 0.46 32.43
N ILE A 510 1.86 0.14 33.23
CA ILE A 510 1.80 0.33 34.67
C ILE A 510 2.68 1.51 35.09
N PHE A 511 2.06 2.52 35.70
CA PHE A 511 2.71 3.72 36.21
C PHE A 511 2.56 3.79 37.73
N THR A 512 3.60 4.23 38.45
CA THR A 512 3.51 4.46 39.91
C THR A 512 3.58 5.94 40.17
N ILE A 513 2.54 6.50 40.78
CA ILE A 513 2.48 7.92 41.13
C ILE A 513 3.46 8.16 42.26
N ARG A 514 4.44 9.04 42.08
CA ARG A 514 5.41 9.38 43.12
C ARG A 514 5.01 10.63 43.89
N GLY A 515 4.21 11.50 43.26
CA GLY A 515 4.02 12.87 43.75
C GLY A 515 5.11 13.75 43.16
N ALA A 516 4.75 14.93 42.65
CA ALA A 516 5.74 15.92 42.23
C ALA A 516 6.67 16.24 43.41
N ASP A 517 7.99 16.12 43.22
CA ASP A 517 8.98 16.57 44.19
C ASP A 517 8.63 18.03 44.55
N ALA A 518 8.26 18.25 45.80
CA ALA A 518 7.83 19.56 46.27
C ALA A 518 8.96 20.57 46.01
N ILE A 519 8.69 21.58 45.18
CA ILE A 519 9.58 22.72 45.04
C ILE A 519 9.65 23.38 46.42
N GLU A 520 10.82 23.34 47.07
CA GLU A 520 11.06 24.08 48.31
C GLU A 520 10.74 25.56 48.07
N GLN A 521 9.88 26.15 48.90
CA GLN A 521 9.68 27.60 48.86
C GLN A 521 10.86 28.27 49.57
N PRO A 522 11.60 29.17 48.91
CA PRO A 522 12.66 29.94 49.57
C PRO A 522 12.06 30.77 50.71
N GLU A 523 12.54 30.60 51.93
CA GLU A 523 12.32 31.62 52.95
C GLU A 523 13.14 32.86 52.60
N PHE A 524 12.57 34.05 52.82
CA PHE A 524 13.27 35.31 52.66
C PHE A 524 12.86 36.31 53.73
N THR A 525 13.76 37.25 54.01
CA THR A 525 13.51 38.38 54.91
C THR A 525 13.62 39.68 54.14
N VAL A 526 12.74 40.63 54.44
CA VAL A 526 12.80 41.99 53.88
C VAL A 526 13.10 42.96 55.01
N VAL A 527 14.12 43.80 54.80
CA VAL A 527 14.48 44.87 55.73
C VAL A 527 14.43 46.20 54.98
N GLN A 528 13.70 47.17 55.52
CA GLN A 528 13.69 48.52 54.99
C GLN A 528 14.61 49.44 55.80
N ASN A 529 15.41 50.24 55.09
CA ASN A 529 16.21 51.32 55.66
C ASN A 529 16.05 52.58 54.81
N GLY A 530 15.20 53.51 55.25
CA GLY A 530 14.81 54.69 54.47
C GLY A 530 14.19 54.32 53.12
N GLU A 531 14.70 54.91 52.03
CA GLU A 531 14.26 54.61 50.65
C GLU A 531 14.87 53.32 50.06
N SER A 532 15.46 52.42 50.86
CA SER A 532 16.04 51.14 50.38
C SER A 532 15.36 49.93 51.01
N LEU A 533 14.90 49.00 50.17
CA LEU A 533 14.44 47.66 50.57
C LEU A 533 15.56 46.66 50.27
N THR A 534 15.93 45.86 51.27
CA THR A 534 16.89 44.76 51.12
C THR A 534 16.19 43.44 51.35
N VAL A 535 16.18 42.59 50.33
CA VAL A 535 15.66 41.22 50.39
C VAL A 535 16.84 40.27 50.56
N THR A 536 16.82 39.47 51.61
CA THR A 536 17.83 38.43 51.86
C THR A 536 17.17 37.06 51.78
N LEU A 537 17.69 36.20 50.92
CA LEU A 537 17.20 34.84 50.72
C LEU A 537 17.89 33.90 51.72
N ALA A 538 17.14 33.00 52.36
CA ALA A 538 17.67 32.01 53.31
C ALA A 538 18.38 30.83 52.61
N MET A 539 18.92 31.03 51.40
CA MET A 539 19.62 30.04 50.60
C MET A 539 20.97 30.56 50.10
N SER A 540 21.96 29.66 49.99
CA SER A 540 23.27 30.00 49.43
C SER A 540 23.22 29.97 47.90
N ILE A 541 23.48 31.11 47.26
CA ILE A 541 23.52 31.26 45.81
C ILE A 541 24.98 31.37 45.36
N ASN A 542 25.46 30.41 44.58
CA ASN A 542 26.79 30.43 43.96
C ASN A 542 26.73 29.96 42.48
N SER A 543 27.85 30.09 41.76
CA SER A 543 27.96 29.72 40.33
C SER A 543 27.75 28.23 40.01
N THR A 544 27.63 27.38 41.04
CA THR A 544 27.29 25.96 40.91
C THR A 544 25.86 25.64 41.40
N SER A 545 25.11 26.64 41.88
CA SER A 545 23.73 26.49 42.37
C SER A 545 22.75 26.70 41.22
N ASN A 546 21.93 25.68 40.96
CA ASN A 546 21.01 25.58 39.82
C ASN A 546 19.73 26.44 39.99
N ILE A 547 19.89 27.75 40.26
CA ILE A 547 18.80 28.66 40.68
C ILE A 547 18.66 29.92 39.82
N TYR A 548 19.52 30.12 38.82
CA TYR A 548 19.49 31.30 37.92
C TYR A 548 18.11 31.52 37.23
N TYR A 549 17.27 30.48 37.17
CA TYR A 549 15.92 30.50 36.58
C TYR A 549 14.81 29.94 37.49
N LYS A 550 15.09 29.67 38.77
CA LYS A 550 14.09 29.02 39.66
C LYS A 550 13.10 30.00 40.28
N TYR A 551 13.51 31.25 40.53
CA TYR A 551 12.68 32.25 41.19
C TYR A 551 12.96 33.64 40.63
N GLU A 552 11.90 34.43 40.50
CA GLU A 552 11.97 35.85 40.18
C GLU A 552 11.40 36.67 41.35
N LEU A 553 12.02 37.81 41.63
CA LEU A 553 11.56 38.75 42.64
C LEU A 553 10.65 39.78 41.96
N ARG A 554 9.42 39.93 42.44
CA ARG A 554 8.48 40.93 41.95
C ARG A 554 8.08 41.90 43.07
N TYR A 555 7.84 43.15 42.69
CA TYR A 555 7.35 44.20 43.57
C TYR A 555 5.92 44.60 43.16
N GLY A 556 4.95 44.37 44.05
CA GLY A 556 3.54 44.71 43.84
C GLY A 556 2.60 44.09 44.88
N SER A 557 1.30 44.38 44.79
CA SER A 557 0.28 43.86 45.69
C SER A 557 -0.15 42.42 45.40
N SER A 558 0.19 41.89 44.22
CA SER A 558 0.01 40.50 43.83
C SER A 558 1.12 40.07 42.86
N TRP A 559 1.23 38.76 42.63
CA TRP A 559 2.22 38.21 41.69
C TRP A 559 1.97 38.66 40.24
N GLU A 560 0.70 38.68 39.83
CA GLU A 560 0.24 38.93 38.46
C GLU A 560 0.40 40.40 38.05
N THR A 561 0.34 41.32 39.02
CA THR A 561 0.41 42.77 38.81
C THR A 561 1.73 43.38 39.24
N GLY A 562 2.61 42.58 39.85
CA GLY A 562 3.92 43.02 40.32
C GLY A 562 4.91 43.25 39.19
N THR A 563 5.74 44.30 39.35
CA THR A 563 6.84 44.59 38.45
C THR A 563 8.03 43.70 38.77
N LEU A 564 8.64 43.09 37.75
CA LEU A 564 9.87 42.31 37.91
C LEU A 564 11.00 43.19 38.46
N VAL A 565 11.59 42.79 39.58
CA VAL A 565 12.74 43.44 40.20
C VAL A 565 14.02 42.81 39.66
N ASP A 566 14.17 41.50 39.82
CA ASP A 566 15.33 40.74 39.33
C ASP A 566 15.05 39.23 39.34
N ARG A 567 15.92 38.43 38.71
CA ARG A 567 15.96 36.96 38.84
C ARG A 567 17.05 36.55 39.82
N PHE A 568 16.88 35.42 40.52
CA PHE A 568 17.74 34.98 41.64
C PHE A 568 19.20 34.62 41.24
N ALA A 569 20.00 35.62 40.84
CA ALA A 569 21.45 35.63 40.59
C ALA A 569 22.34 35.97 41.82
N SER A 570 21.77 36.42 42.94
CA SER A 570 22.47 36.80 44.19
C SER A 570 21.61 36.43 45.40
N ASN A 571 22.20 36.15 46.56
CA ASN A 571 21.44 35.89 47.79
C ASN A 571 20.90 37.17 48.48
N ILE A 572 21.35 38.35 48.03
CA ILE A 572 20.93 39.65 48.55
C ILE A 572 20.57 40.57 47.38
N TYR A 573 19.41 41.21 47.48
CA TYR A 573 18.92 42.22 46.54
C TYR A 573 18.62 43.52 47.26
N THR A 574 19.03 44.64 46.66
CA THR A 574 18.68 45.97 47.16
C THR A 574 18.06 46.80 46.05
N PHE A 575 16.86 47.34 46.31
CA PHE A 575 16.13 48.20 45.38
C PHE A 575 15.45 49.34 46.12
N ARG A 576 15.03 50.37 45.36
CA ARG A 576 14.45 51.60 45.92
C ARG A 576 13.03 51.34 46.42
N ALA A 577 12.77 51.69 47.68
CA ALA A 577 11.44 51.67 48.30
C ALA A 577 10.62 52.89 47.84
N PRO A 578 9.31 52.75 47.55
CA PRO A 578 8.47 53.89 47.19
C PRO A 578 8.17 54.88 48.33
N GLY A 579 8.37 54.48 49.60
CA GLY A 579 8.26 55.34 50.79
C GLY A 579 8.65 54.59 52.07
N GLU A 580 8.75 55.23 53.23
CA GLU A 580 9.04 54.52 54.50
C GLU A 580 7.85 53.62 54.94
N GLY A 581 8.13 52.34 55.23
CA GLY A 581 7.15 51.36 55.70
C GLY A 581 6.40 50.58 54.61
N THR A 582 7.05 50.29 53.47
CA THR A 582 6.42 49.61 52.30
C THR A 582 6.58 48.10 52.33
#